data_AF-A0A072NN86-F1
#
_entry.id   AF-A0A072NN86-F1
#
_cell.length_a   1.000
_cell.length_b   1.000
_cell.length_c   1.000
_cell.angle_alpha   90.00
_cell.angle_beta   90.00
_cell.angle_gamma   90.00
#
_symmetry.space_group_name_H-M   'P 1'
#
loop_
_entity.id
_entity.type
_entity.pdbx_description
1 polymer ?
#
loop_
_entity_poly.entity_id
_entity_poly.type
_entity_poly.pdbx_seq_one_letter_code
_entity_poly.pdbx_strand_id
1 'polypeptide(L)' 'MSMANNHTLDRGEKAINNAIQHWNKIGMLYTGSYLNEEDQQTVRTIKANGITFSFLAYTYGTNGIPVPEGKNF' A
#
# COMPACT_ATOMS: atom_id res chain seq x y z
N MET A 1 -0.18 -8.37 -1.98
CA MET A 1 -1.26 -8.08 -1.03
C MET A 1 -1.89 -6.74 -1.37
N SER A 2 -3.22 -6.65 -1.51
CA SER A 2 -3.90 -5.35 -1.58
C SER A 2 -4.11 -4.81 -0.17
N MET A 3 -3.73 -3.55 0.07
CA MET A 3 -3.95 -2.85 1.34
C MET A 3 -4.89 -1.66 1.19
N ALA A 4 -5.50 -1.45 0.02
CA ALA A 4 -6.51 -0.41 -0.17
C ALA A 4 -7.91 -0.97 0.13
N ASN A 5 -8.48 -0.57 1.26
CA ASN A 5 -9.87 -0.82 1.62
C ASN A 5 -10.35 0.24 2.63
N ASN A 6 -11.62 0.16 3.02
CA ASN A 6 -12.21 1.13 3.96
C ASN A 6 -11.67 1.01 5.39
N HIS A 7 -11.02 -0.09 5.77
CA HIS A 7 -10.46 -0.32 7.11
C HIS A 7 -8.95 -0.08 7.20
N THR A 8 -8.30 0.38 6.12
CA THR A 8 -6.83 0.55 6.05
C THR A 8 -6.28 1.44 7.17
N LEU A 9 -6.99 2.51 7.54
CA LEU A 9 -6.56 3.49 8.55
C LEU A 9 -7.15 3.26 9.95
N ASP A 10 -7.94 2.20 10.18
CA ASP A 10 -8.62 1.96 11.48
C ASP A 10 -7.66 1.93 12.68
N ARG A 11 -6.42 1.50 12.45
CA ARG A 11 -5.35 1.42 13.46
C ARG A 11 -4.24 2.46 13.25
N GLY A 12 -4.50 3.44 12.40
CA GLY A 12 -3.61 4.55 12.08
C GLY A 12 -2.34 4.16 11.32
N GLU A 13 -1.51 5.17 11.06
CA GLU A 13 -0.28 5.05 10.26
C GLU A 13 0.68 3.97 10.79
N LYS A 14 0.83 3.86 12.12
CA LYS A 14 1.74 2.88 12.72
C LYS A 14 1.40 1.45 12.30
N ALA A 15 0.11 1.12 12.18
CA ALA A 15 -0.31 -0.19 11.73
C ALA A 15 0.02 -0.43 10.25
N ILE A 16 -0.13 0.60 9.39
CA ILE A 16 0.24 0.56 7.98
C ILE A 16 1.75 0.32 7.84
N ASN A 17 2.57 1.09 8.56
CA ASN A 17 4.04 0.94 8.55
C ASN A 17 4.47 -0.46 8.99
N ASN A 18 3.86 -0.99 10.06
CA ASN A 18 4.14 -2.36 10.53
C ASN A 18 3.74 -3.43 9.49
N ALA A 19 2.59 -3.26 8.83
CA ALA A 19 2.14 -4.18 7.79
C ALA A 19 3.10 -4.19 6.60
N ILE A 20 3.51 -3.01 6.12
CA ILE A 20 4.49 -2.86 5.05
C ILE A 20 5.82 -3.52 5.42
N GLN A 21 6.34 -3.25 6.62
CA GLN A 21 7.58 -3.88 7.10
C GLN A 21 7.48 -5.42 7.13
N HIS A 22 6.32 -5.95 7.54
CA HIS A 22 6.07 -7.39 7.53
C HIS A 22 6.11 -7.95 6.10
N TRP A 23 5.43 -7.31 5.14
CA TRP A 23 5.42 -7.75 3.74
C TRP A 23 6.80 -7.71 3.09
N ASN A 24 7.56 -6.65 3.35
CA ASN A 24 8.95 -6.54 2.92
C ASN A 24 9.81 -7.67 3.51
N LYS A 25 9.67 -7.96 4.80
CA LYS A 25 10.42 -9.02 5.48
C LYS A 25 10.19 -10.40 4.88
N ILE A 26 8.98 -10.69 4.41
CA ILE A 26 8.64 -11.99 3.80
C ILE A 26 8.79 -12.00 2.28
N GLY A 27 9.28 -10.91 1.67
CA GLY A 27 9.46 -10.81 0.21
C GLY A 27 8.15 -10.77 -0.58
N MET A 28 7.04 -10.36 0.05
CA MET A 28 5.74 -10.28 -0.60
C MET A 28 5.47 -8.87 -1.13
N LEU A 29 5.16 -8.76 -2.42
CA LEU A 29 4.73 -7.50 -3.01
C LEU A 29 3.38 -7.05 -2.44
N TYR A 30 3.21 -5.75 -2.23
CA TYR A 30 1.97 -5.12 -1.78
C TYR A 30 1.56 -3.97 -2.70
N THR A 31 0.36 -3.44 -2.55
CA THR A 31 -0.13 -2.23 -3.25
C THR A 31 -1.25 -1.59 -2.45
N GLY A 32 -1.53 -0.30 -2.65
CA GLY A 32 -2.67 0.39 -2.04
C GLY A 32 -2.42 1.04 -0.66
N SER A 33 -1.21 0.94 -0.13
CA SER A 33 -0.72 1.80 0.97
C SER A 33 0.79 1.89 0.89
N TYR A 34 1.37 3.04 1.23
CA TYR A 34 2.77 3.35 0.95
C TYR A 34 3.46 3.95 2.18
N LEU A 35 4.78 3.80 2.29
CA LEU A 35 5.58 4.39 3.38
C LEU A 35 5.75 5.91 3.20
N ASN A 36 5.91 6.33 1.95
CA ASN A 36 6.21 7.68 1.53
C ASN A 36 5.86 7.85 0.03
N GLU A 37 6.06 9.05 -0.48
CA GLU A 37 5.78 9.40 -1.88
C GLU A 37 6.63 8.60 -2.88
N GLU A 38 7.90 8.33 -2.57
CA GLU A 38 8.77 7.50 -3.41
C GLU A 38 8.24 6.05 -3.54
N ASP A 39 7.74 5.50 -2.43
CA ASP A 39 7.10 4.19 -2.40
C ASP A 39 5.80 4.18 -3.23
N GLN A 40 5.00 5.24 -3.17
CA GLN A 40 3.80 5.41 -3.99
C GLN A 40 4.11 5.44 -5.49
N GLN A 41 5.18 6.14 -5.88
CA GLN A 41 5.63 6.23 -7.26
C GLN A 41 6.23 4.93 -7.80
N THR A 42 6.56 3.99 -6.91
CA THR A 42 7.13 2.68 -7.28
C THR A 42 6.03 1.69 -7.65
N VAL A 43 5.78 1.54 -8.96
CA VAL A 43 4.88 0.50 -9.48
C VAL A 43 5.56 -0.87 -9.37
N ARG A 44 5.07 -1.67 -8.42
CA ARG A 44 5.53 -3.05 -8.23
C ARG A 44 5.06 -3.94 -9.38
N THR A 45 5.99 -4.66 -9.99
CA THR A 45 5.72 -5.53 -11.14
C THR A 45 6.13 -6.97 -10.85
N ILE A 46 5.45 -7.90 -11.52
CA ILE A 46 5.77 -9.32 -11.54
C ILE A 46 6.07 -9.68 -12.99
N LYS A 47 7.18 -10.38 -13.23
CA LYS A 47 7.55 -10.91 -14.53
C LYS A 47 7.39 -12.43 -14.52
N ALA A 48 6.53 -12.95 -15.40
CA ALA A 48 6.35 -14.38 -15.58
C ALA A 48 6.15 -14.70 -17.07
N ASN A 49 6.80 -15.75 -17.57
CA ASN A 49 6.68 -16.20 -18.97
C ASN A 49 6.90 -15.08 -20.00
N GLY A 50 7.84 -14.17 -19.74
CA GLY A 50 8.12 -13.03 -20.61
C GLY A 50 7.13 -11.87 -20.54
N ILE A 51 6.06 -11.99 -19.75
CA ILE A 51 5.04 -10.95 -19.55
C ILE A 51 5.31 -10.23 -18.23
N THR A 52 5.29 -8.90 -18.27
CA THR A 52 5.34 -8.06 -17.06
C THR A 52 3.94 -7.56 -16.76
N PHE A 53 3.48 -7.76 -15.52
CA PHE A 53 2.18 -7.28 -15.06
C PHE A 53 2.29 -6.67 -13.66
N SER A 54 1.29 -5.88 -13.28
CA SER A 54 1.19 -5.22 -11.98
C SER A 54 -0.23 -5.30 -11.45
N PHE A 55 -0.37 -5.16 -10.13
CA PHE A 55 -1.66 -4.99 -9.48
C PHE A 55 -1.70 -3.60 -8.84
N LEU A 56 -2.71 -2.83 -9.21
CA LEU A 56 -2.99 -1.53 -8.63
C LEU A 56 -4.21 -1.64 -7.73
N ALA A 57 -4.18 -0.99 -6.58
CA ALA A 57 -5.27 -1.01 -5.63
C ALA A 57 -5.58 0.40 -5.14
N TYR A 58 -6.87 0.74 -5.16
CA TYR A 58 -7.39 2.05 -4.77
C TYR A 58 -8.63 1.85 -3.91
N THR A 59 -8.82 2.74 -2.94
CA THR A 59 -10.03 2.81 -2.13
C THR A 59 -10.56 4.24 -2.17
N TYR A 60 -11.87 4.40 -2.11
CA TYR A 60 -12.49 5.72 -2.06
C TYR A 60 -12.20 6.47 -0.74
N GLY A 61 -12.01 5.73 0.35
CA GLY A 61 -11.75 6.31 1.66
C GLY A 61 -11.52 5.25 2.72
N THR A 62 -11.40 5.70 3.98
CA THR A 62 -11.05 4.84 5.13
C THR A 62 -11.99 5.06 6.31
N ASN A 63 -13.24 4.61 6.22
CA ASN A 63 -14.26 4.75 7.29
C ASN A 63 -14.46 6.20 7.78
N GLY A 64 -14.31 7.19 6.90
CA GLY A 64 -14.40 8.61 7.25
C GLY A 64 -13.21 9.14 8.05
N ILE A 65 -12.15 8.34 8.23
CA ILE A 65 -10.90 8.79 8.85
C ILE A 65 -10.19 9.71 7.85
N PRO A 66 -9.83 10.94 8.24
CA PRO A 66 -9.12 11.87 7.36
C PRO A 66 -7.71 11.36 7.07
N VAL A 67 -7.17 11.78 5.93
CA VAL A 67 -5.75 11.53 5.59
C VAL A 67 -4.88 12.22 6.66
N PRO A 68 -3.91 11.50 7.27
CA PRO A 68 -3.00 12.12 8.23
C PRO A 68 -2.21 13.27 7.60
N GLU A 69 -1.88 14.29 8.40
CA GLU A 69 -1.17 15.47 7.91
C GLU A 69 0.18 15.09 7.28
N GLY A 70 0.48 15.67 6.10
CA GLY A 70 1.71 15.36 5.36
C GLY A 70 1.72 13.98 4.67
N LYS A 71 0.60 13.26 4.64
CA LYS A 71 0.47 11.92 4.03
C LYS A 71 -0.41 11.91 2.77
N ASN A 72 -0.33 12.95 1.94
CA ASN A 72 -1.11 13.08 0.70
C ASN A 72 -0.56 12.22 -0.47
N PHE A 73 0.00 11.06 -0.15
CA PHE A 73 0.56 10.09 -1.08
C PHE A 73 -0.14 8.72 -0.93
#